data_AF-A0A0R0IKU4-F1
#
_entry.id   AF-A0A0R0IKU4-F1
#
_cell.length_a   1.000
_cell.length_b   1.000
_cell.length_c   1.000
_cell.angle_alpha   90.00
_cell.angle_beta   90.00
_cell.angle_gamma   90.00
#
_symmetry.space_group_name_H-M   'P 1'
#
loop_
_entity.id
_entity.type
_entity.pdbx_description
1 polymer ?
#
loop_
_entity_poly.entity_id
_entity_poly.type
_entity_poly.pdbx_seq_one_letter_code
_entity_poly.pdbx_strand_id
1 'polypeptide(L)'
;MKLRRSWAVKTFTKGLEFFRIVAVLAENEGHHPDLHLVGWNNVTIEIWTHAVGGLTENDFILAAKIDKLDVLDLLRRKPSD
;
A
#
# COMPACT_ATOMS: atom_id res chain seq x y z
N MET A 1 -1.38 11.83 -12.59
CA MET A 1 -1.14 12.09 -11.15
C MET A 1 -1.42 10.81 -10.39
N LYS A 2 -0.66 10.49 -9.34
CA LYS A 2 -0.79 9.22 -8.58
C LYS A 2 -0.62 9.47 -7.09
N LEU A 3 -1.25 8.65 -6.24
CA LEU A 3 -1.00 8.62 -4.80
C LEU A 3 0.12 7.61 -4.52
N ARG A 4 1.05 7.94 -3.62
CA ARG A 4 2.18 7.06 -3.31
C ARG A 4 2.61 7.18 -1.87
N ARG A 5 2.77 6.05 -1.17
CA ARG A 5 3.32 6.00 0.19
C ARG A 5 4.29 4.82 0.32
N SER A 6 5.33 5.00 1.14
CA SER A 6 6.35 3.99 1.36
C SER A 6 6.60 3.72 2.84
N TRP A 7 6.94 2.47 3.16
CA TRP A 7 7.22 1.99 4.50
C TRP A 7 8.47 1.09 4.49
N ALA A 8 9.31 1.25 5.51
CA ALA A 8 10.40 0.32 5.77
C ALA A 8 9.92 -0.82 6.66
N VAL A 9 9.95 -2.05 6.17
CA VAL A 9 9.57 -3.27 6.92
C VAL A 9 10.79 -3.93 7.59
N LYS A 10 10.53 -4.80 8.57
CA LYS A 10 11.59 -5.49 9.32
C LYS A 10 12.39 -6.48 8.47
N THR A 11 11.72 -7.19 7.58
CA THR A 11 12.29 -8.26 6.74
C THR A 11 11.60 -8.33 5.38
N PHE A 12 12.19 -9.04 4.43
CA PHE A 12 11.58 -9.33 3.14
C PHE A 12 10.22 -10.04 3.28
N THR A 13 10.12 -11.04 4.15
CA THR A 13 8.89 -11.78 4.41
C THR A 13 7.79 -10.89 5.01
N LYS A 14 8.16 -9.92 5.85
CA LYS A 14 7.21 -8.91 6.38
C LYS A 14 6.73 -7.95 5.29
N GLY A 15 7.53 -7.70 4.26
CA GLY A 15 7.08 -6.99 3.06
C GLY A 15 6.01 -7.77 2.28
N LEU A 16 6.22 -9.08 2.10
CA LEU A 16 5.22 -9.95 1.47
C LEU A 16 3.93 -10.05 2.30
N GLU A 17 4.05 -10.11 3.63
CA GLU A 17 2.90 -10.10 4.53
C GLU A 17 2.10 -8.80 4.42
N PHE A 18 2.79 -7.63 4.36
CA PHE A 18 2.15 -6.34 4.13
C PHE A 18 1.33 -6.37 2.82
N PHE A 19 1.93 -6.83 1.73
CA PHE A 19 1.23 -6.95 0.45
C PHE A 19 0.02 -7.85 0.50
N ARG A 20 0.09 -8.96 1.22
CA ARG A 20 -1.06 -9.86 1.37
C ARG A 20 -2.24 -9.15 2.03
N ILE A 21 -1.99 -8.34 3.06
CA ILE A 21 -3.03 -7.59 3.76
C ILE A 21 -3.66 -6.57 2.80
N VAL A 22 -2.84 -5.80 2.08
CA VAL A 22 -3.31 -4.82 1.10
C VAL A 22 -4.07 -5.48 -0.05
N ALA A 23 -3.61 -6.64 -0.54
CA ALA A 23 -4.25 -7.36 -1.63
C ALA A 23 -5.67 -7.83 -1.26
N VAL A 24 -5.88 -8.31 -0.02
CA VAL A 24 -7.22 -8.68 0.46
C VAL A 24 -8.15 -7.47 0.51
N LEU A 25 -7.65 -6.32 0.98
CA LEU A 25 -8.42 -5.08 0.98
C LEU A 25 -8.74 -4.62 -0.45
N ALA A 26 -7.74 -4.55 -1.32
CA ALA A 26 -7.88 -4.14 -2.71
C ALA A 26 -8.92 -4.98 -3.46
N GLU A 27 -8.93 -6.29 -3.22
CA GLU A 27 -9.90 -7.17 -3.86
C GLU A 27 -11.33 -6.98 -3.35
N ASN A 28 -11.51 -6.71 -2.05
CA ASN A 28 -12.82 -6.36 -1.51
C ASN A 28 -13.34 -5.01 -2.05
N GLU A 29 -12.44 -4.08 -2.36
CA GLU A 29 -12.78 -2.78 -2.97
C GLU A 29 -12.96 -2.84 -4.49
N GLY A 30 -12.51 -3.92 -5.14
CA GLY A 30 -12.48 -4.02 -6.60
C GLY A 30 -11.57 -2.96 -7.25
N HIS A 31 -10.55 -2.49 -6.52
CA HIS A 31 -9.61 -1.46 -6.99
C HIS A 31 -8.19 -1.82 -6.56
N HIS A 32 -7.30 -1.98 -7.53
CA HIS A 32 -5.99 -2.61 -7.30
C HIS A 32 -4.86 -1.59 -7.38
N PRO A 33 -4.03 -1.46 -6.32
CA PRO A 33 -2.87 -0.59 -6.36
C PRO A 33 -1.65 -1.31 -6.95
N ASP A 34 -0.67 -0.55 -7.42
CA ASP A 34 0.65 -1.04 -7.76
C ASP A 34 1.46 -1.29 -6.47
N LEU A 35 2.00 -2.52 -6.33
CA LEU A 35 2.76 -2.96 -5.16
C LEU A 35 4.24 -3.12 -5.50
N HIS A 36 5.12 -2.37 -4.83
CA HIS A 36 6.56 -2.41 -5.09
C HIS A 36 7.37 -2.77 -3.84
N LEU A 37 8.17 -3.83 -3.91
CA LEU A 37 9.12 -4.20 -2.86
C LEU A 37 10.54 -3.98 -3.37
N VAL A 38 11.14 -2.88 -2.97
CA VAL A 38 12.46 -2.43 -3.45
C VAL A 38 13.49 -2.60 -2.35
N GLY A 39 14.71 -3.05 -2.71
CA GLY A 39 15.82 -3.16 -1.77
C GLY A 39 15.47 -4.00 -0.54
N TRP A 40 14.75 -5.12 -0.76
CA TRP A 40 14.29 -6.12 0.22
C TRP A 40 13.38 -5.67 1.38
N ASN A 41 13.28 -4.37 1.70
CA ASN A 41 12.46 -3.89 2.81
C ASN A 41 11.72 -2.57 2.60
N ASN A 42 11.76 -1.99 1.41
CA ASN A 42 10.98 -0.79 1.12
C ASN A 42 9.70 -1.20 0.39
N VAL A 43 8.60 -1.25 1.14
CA VAL A 43 7.24 -1.46 0.62
C VAL A 43 6.73 -0.11 0.15
N THR A 44 6.35 -0.02 -1.12
CA THR A 44 5.68 1.16 -1.68
C THR A 44 4.36 0.74 -2.30
N ILE A 45 3.31 1.51 -2.01
CA ILE A 45 1.99 1.39 -2.62
C ILE A 45 1.79 2.62 -3.47
N GLU A 46 1.43 2.41 -4.73
CA GLU A 46 1.06 3.46 -5.68
C GLU A 46 -0.37 3.21 -6.18
N ILE A 47 -1.21 4.25 -6.15
CA ILE A 47 -2.65 4.14 -6.43
C ILE A 47 -3.04 5.18 -7.45
N TRP A 48 -3.69 4.73 -8.53
CA TRP A 48 -4.27 5.56 -9.58
C TRP A 48 -5.19 4.73 -10.47
N THR A 49 -6.09 5.40 -11.19
CA THR A 49 -7.03 4.75 -12.09
C THR A 49 -6.53 4.80 -13.54
N HIS A 50 -6.09 3.65 -14.06
CA HIS A 50 -5.54 3.50 -15.41
C HIS A 50 -6.47 4.02 -16.51
N ALA A 51 -7.76 3.69 -16.42
CA ALA A 51 -8.75 4.01 -17.45
C ALA A 51 -8.91 5.53 -17.70
N VAL A 52 -8.61 6.37 -16.71
CA VAL A 52 -8.72 7.83 -16.82
C VAL A 52 -7.37 8.55 -16.83
N GLY A 53 -6.25 7.80 -16.80
CA GLY A 53 -4.92 8.39 -16.78
C GLY A 53 -4.62 9.22 -15.52
N GLY A 54 -5.36 9.03 -14.43
CA GLY A 54 -5.40 9.97 -13.32
C GLY A 54 -6.01 9.42 -12.04
N LEU A 55 -6.40 10.35 -11.16
CA LEU A 55 -7.03 10.00 -9.88
C LEU A 55 -8.55 10.08 -9.98
N THR A 56 -9.21 9.14 -9.33
CA THR A 56 -10.64 9.10 -9.06
C THR A 56 -10.88 9.04 -7.55
N GLU A 57 -12.12 9.17 -7.13
CA GLU A 57 -12.51 9.03 -5.73
C GLU A 57 -12.10 7.68 -5.12
N ASN A 58 -12.20 6.59 -5.91
CA ASN A 58 -11.83 5.25 -5.47
C ASN A 58 -10.34 5.14 -5.08
N ASP A 59 -9.47 5.91 -5.73
CA ASP A 59 -8.04 5.96 -5.37
C ASP A 59 -7.86 6.51 -3.95
N PHE A 60 -8.60 7.57 -3.59
CA PHE A 60 -8.56 8.16 -2.26
C PHE A 60 -9.23 7.28 -1.21
N ILE A 61 -10.34 6.61 -1.55
CA ILE A 61 -11.02 5.67 -0.67
C ILE A 61 -10.09 4.50 -0.32
N LEU A 62 -9.46 3.89 -1.32
CA LEU A 62 -8.52 2.79 -1.10
C LEU A 62 -7.31 3.24 -0.28
N ALA A 63 -6.73 4.40 -0.60
CA ALA A 63 -5.62 4.97 0.17
C ALA A 63 -5.99 5.15 1.66
N ALA A 64 -7.15 5.74 1.94
CA ALA A 64 -7.62 5.98 3.30
C ALA A 64 -7.92 4.68 4.06
N LYS A 65 -8.34 3.61 3.36
CA LYS A 65 -8.54 2.29 3.98
C LYS A 65 -7.20 1.60 4.27
N ILE A 66 -6.21 1.71 3.38
CA ILE A 66 -4.86 1.19 3.60
C ILE A 66 -4.20 1.86 4.81
N ASP A 67 -4.37 3.17 4.96
CA ASP A 67 -3.81 3.93 6.11
C ASP A 67 -4.37 3.48 7.47
N LYS A 68 -5.51 2.80 7.50
CA LYS A 68 -6.14 2.26 8.72
C LYS A 68 -5.76 0.81 9.03
N LEU A 69 -5.01 0.14 8.16
CA LEU A 69 -4.56 -1.23 8.41
C LEU A 69 -3.57 -1.26 9.58
N ASP A 70 -3.76 -2.20 10.49
CA ASP A 70 -2.76 -2.47 11.53
C ASP A 70 -1.61 -3.28 10.94
N VAL A 71 -0.54 -2.57 10.59
CA VAL A 71 0.70 -3.12 10.03
C VAL A 71 1.90 -2.85 10.93
N LEU A 72 1.68 -2.35 12.16
CA LEU A 72 2.74 -1.83 13.02
C LEU A 72 3.79 -2.88 13.38
N ASP A 73 3.39 -4.14 13.52
CA ASP A 73 4.29 -5.24 13.80
C ASP A 73 5.20 -5.60 12.60
N LEU A 74 4.83 -5.18 11.39
CA LEU A 74 5.59 -5.42 10.16
C LEU A 74 6.71 -4.40 9.95
N LEU A 75 6.58 -3.21 10.56
CA LEU A 75 7.42 -2.04 10.27
C LEU A 75 8.72 -2.02 11.08
N ARG A 76 9.82 -1.58 10.44
CA ARG A 76 11.14 -1.43 11.08
C ARG A 76 11.16 -0.31 12.13
N ARG A 77 10.39 0.76 11.91
CA ARG A 77 10.14 1.87 12.83
C ARG A 77 8.67 2.26 12.70
N LYS A 78 8.01 2.68 13.78
CA LYS A 78 6.67 3.28 13.66
C LYS A 78 6.75 4.44 12.67
N PRO A 79 5.79 4.58 11.73
CA PRO A 79 5.72 5.78 10.89
C PRO A 79 5.70 6.98 11.83
N SER A 80 6.53 7.99 11.57
CA SER A 80 6.36 9.29 12.22
C SER A 80 4.99 9.83 11.82
N ASP A 81 4.19 10.21 12.82
CA ASP A 81 2.89 10.87 12.66
C ASP A 81 3.00 12.12 11.77
#